data_AF-V9GDG7-F1
#
_entry.id   AF-V9GDG7-F1
#
_cell.length_a   1.000
_cell.length_b   1.000
_cell.length_c   1.000
_cell.angle_alpha   90.00
_cell.angle_beta   90.00
_cell.angle_gamma   90.00
#
_symmetry.space_group_name_H-M   'P 1'
#
loop_
_entity.id
_entity.type
_entity.pdbx_description
1 polymer ?
#
loop_
_entity_poly.entity_id
_entity_poly.type
_entity_poly.pdbx_seq_one_letter_code
_entity_poly.pdbx_strand_id
1 'polypeptide(L)' 'MHQQLEWGPQPETLKEFRIITSFANGDGIEVMHIRDNYRRLIDRTVNLDQVLKLRLEVLGTNGLDHARIFEIKCY' A
#
# COMPACT_ATOMS: atom_id res chain seq x y z
N MET A 1 25.39 4.16 21.99
CA MET A 1 24.38 5.01 21.31
C MET A 1 23.08 4.86 22.08
N HIS A 2 22.54 5.93 22.64
CA HIS A 2 21.21 5.92 23.24
C HIS A 2 20.20 6.04 22.10
N GLN A 3 19.46 4.96 21.79
CA GLN A 3 18.31 5.05 20.91
C GLN A 3 17.20 5.77 21.68
N GLN A 4 16.89 6.99 21.24
CA GLN A 4 15.75 7.73 21.74
C GLN A 4 14.49 7.05 21.18
N LEU A 5 13.50 6.80 22.04
CA LEU A 5 12.21 6.28 21.60
C LEU A 5 11.52 7.36 20.76
N GLU A 6 11.46 7.16 19.45
CA GLU A 6 10.69 8.00 18.55
C GLU A 6 9.23 7.56 18.55
N TRP A 7 8.35 8.48 18.92
CA TRP A 7 6.91 8.26 18.92
C TRP A 7 6.39 8.39 17.48
N GLY A 8 5.79 7.34 16.94
CA GLY A 8 5.19 7.38 15.62
C GLY A 8 5.15 6.02 14.92
N PRO A 9 4.60 5.98 13.70
CA PRO A 9 4.75 4.83 12.81
C PRO A 9 6.23 4.63 12.49
N GLN A 10 6.62 3.39 12.22
CA GLN A 10 7.97 3.13 11.74
C GLN A 10 8.19 3.83 10.39
N PRO A 11 9.36 4.45 10.13
CA PRO A 11 9.63 5.20 8.90
C PRO A 11 9.32 4.45 7.61
N GLU A 12 9.57 3.13 7.59
CA GLU A 12 9.30 2.28 6.42
C GLU A 12 7.81 2.02 6.14
N THR A 13 6.94 2.31 7.12
CA THR A 13 5.50 2.08 6.97
C THR A 13 4.97 2.98 5.87
N LEU A 14 4.33 2.40 4.85
CA LEU A 14 3.70 3.18 3.78
C LEU A 14 2.66 4.12 4.40
N LYS A 15 2.74 5.41 4.08
CA LYS A 15 1.81 6.44 4.54
C LYS A 15 0.62 6.55 3.60
N GLU A 16 0.89 6.55 2.30
CA GLU A 16 -0.15 6.67 1.29
C GLU A 16 0.15 5.74 0.11
N PHE A 17 -0.85 4.98 -0.30
CA PHE A 17 -0.76 4.08 -1.44
C PHE A 17 -2.15 3.69 -1.95
N ARG A 18 -2.19 3.19 -3.18
CA ARG A 18 -3.42 2.73 -3.82
C ARG A 18 -3.22 1.45 -4.63
N ILE A 19 -4.31 0.71 -4.81
CA ILE A 19 -4.37 -0.45 -5.69
C ILE A 19 -5.26 -0.11 -6.88
N ILE A 20 -4.72 -0.33 -8.07
CA ILE A 20 -5.40 -0.16 -9.35
C ILE A 20 -5.51 -1.54 -10.00
N THR A 21 -6.70 -1.90 -10.46
CA THR A 21 -6.97 -3.09 -11.27
C THR A 21 -6.87 -2.75 -12.75
N SER A 22 -6.50 -3.71 -13.59
CA SER A 22 -6.67 -3.62 -15.04
C SER A 22 -7.45 -4.80 -15.59
N PHE A 23 -8.35 -4.55 -16.52
CA PHE A 23 -9.21 -5.55 -17.17
C PHE A 23 -8.80 -5.79 -18.63
N ALA A 24 -9.47 -6.73 -19.29
CA ALA A 24 -9.18 -7.10 -20.69
C ALA A 24 -9.33 -5.93 -21.68
N ASN A 25 -10.19 -4.96 -21.37
CA ASN A 25 -10.40 -3.77 -22.19
C ASN A 25 -9.29 -2.70 -22.00
N GLY A 26 -8.35 -2.90 -21.07
CA GLY A 26 -7.26 -1.98 -20.77
C GLY A 26 -7.59 -0.89 -19.75
N ASP A 27 -8.83 -0.82 -19.26
CA ASP A 27 -9.21 0.20 -18.28
C ASP A 27 -8.59 -0.08 -16.92
N GLY A 28 -8.15 1.01 -16.26
CA GLY A 28 -7.61 0.99 -14.91
C GLY A 28 -8.63 1.52 -13.90
N ILE A 29 -9.05 0.71 -12.91
CA ILE A 29 -9.95 1.17 -11.84
C ILE A 29 -9.21 1.13 -10.51
N GLU A 30 -9.25 2.24 -9.78
CA GLU A 30 -8.77 2.29 -8.39
C GLU A 30 -9.79 1.57 -7.49
N VAL A 31 -9.35 0.50 -6.83
CA VAL A 31 -10.22 -0.31 -5.94
C VAL A 31 -9.93 -0.08 -4.47
N MET A 32 -8.80 0.56 -4.15
CA MET A 32 -8.43 0.93 -2.79
C MET A 32 -7.46 2.11 -2.81
N HIS A 33 -7.71 3.11 -1.97
CA HIS A 33 -6.77 4.20 -1.67
C HIS A 33 -6.70 4.39 -0.17
N ILE A 34 -5.51 4.21 0.41
CA ILE A 34 -5.26 4.45 1.82
C ILE A 34 -4.38 5.69 1.95
N ARG A 35 -4.80 6.62 2.80
CA ARG A 35 -4.09 7.84 3.17
C ARG A 35 -3.81 7.83 4.66
N ASP A 36 -2.75 8.52 5.07
CA ASP A 36 -2.31 8.65 6.47
C ASP A 36 -2.29 7.31 7.22
N ASN A 37 -1.65 6.30 6.62
CA ASN A 37 -1.52 4.97 7.21
C ASN A 37 -0.41 4.92 8.27
N TYR A 38 -0.78 4.40 9.43
CA TYR A 38 0.11 4.17 10.57
C TYR A 38 0.27 2.68 10.91
N ARG A 39 -0.28 1.77 10.08
CA ARG A 39 -0.28 0.32 10.32
C ARG A 39 0.67 -0.39 9.37
N ARG A 40 1.47 -1.33 9.90
CA ARG A 40 2.38 -2.17 9.11
C ARG A 40 1.67 -3.23 8.27
N LEU A 41 0.53 -3.73 8.77
CA LEU A 41 -0.30 -4.72 8.10
C LEU A 41 -1.64 -4.11 7.74
N ILE A 42 -1.99 -4.21 6.47
CA ILE A 42 -3.28 -3.82 5.93
C ILE A 42 -3.97 -5.07 5.40
N ASP A 43 -5.19 -5.28 5.89
CA ASP A 43 -6.08 -6.35 5.46
C ASP A 43 -7.41 -5.73 5.03
N ARG A 44 -7.77 -5.94 3.77
CA ARG A 44 -8.91 -5.34 3.09
C ARG A 44 -9.50 -6.30 2.08
N THR A 45 -10.82 -6.39 2.10
CA THR A 45 -11.61 -7.05 1.07
C THR A 45 -11.95 -6.04 -0.02
N VAL A 46 -11.68 -6.41 -1.26
CA VAL A 46 -12.03 -5.63 -2.46
C VAL A 46 -12.67 -6.59 -3.48
N ASN A 47 -13.57 -6.07 -4.31
CA ASN A 47 -14.16 -6.86 -5.39
C ASN A 47 -13.20 -6.88 -6.59
N LEU A 48 -12.73 -8.06 -6.98
CA LEU A 48 -11.77 -8.28 -8.06
C LEU A 48 -12.35 -9.24 -9.12
N ASP A 49 -13.46 -8.89 -9.74
CA ASP A 49 -14.04 -9.69 -10.83
C ASP A 49 -13.36 -9.40 -12.19
N GLN A 50 -13.01 -10.44 -12.94
CA GLN A 50 -12.34 -10.37 -14.25
C GLN A 50 -11.04 -9.53 -14.28
N VAL A 51 -10.37 -9.34 -13.14
CA VAL A 51 -9.14 -8.57 -13.05
C VAL A 51 -7.97 -9.37 -13.63
N LEU A 52 -7.25 -8.78 -14.59
CA LEU A 52 -6.07 -9.39 -15.19
C LEU A 52 -4.77 -8.98 -14.50
N LYS A 53 -4.76 -7.80 -13.88
CA LYS A 53 -3.57 -7.23 -13.25
C LYS A 53 -3.94 -6.36 -12.07
N LEU A 54 -3.14 -6.44 -11.01
CA LEU A 54 -3.11 -5.48 -9.92
C LEU A 54 -1.85 -4.63 -10.03
N ARG A 55 -1.97 -3.34 -9.72
CA ARG A 55 -0.86 -2.40 -9.57
C ARG A 55 -0.97 -1.75 -8.21
N LEU A 56 0.07 -1.90 -7.40
CA LEU A 56 0.28 -1.08 -6.22
C LEU A 56 1.06 0.16 -6.63
N GLU A 57 0.50 1.34 -6.35
CA GLU A 57 1.20 2.61 -6.45
C GLU A 57 1.41 3.17 -5.05
N VAL A 58 2.68 3.30 -4.65
CA VAL A 58 3.06 3.90 -3.37
C VAL A 58 3.32 5.39 -3.59
N LEU A 59 2.62 6.22 -2.83
CA LEU A 59 2.67 7.68 -2.93
C LEU A 59 3.52 8.31 -1.82
N GLY A 60 3.70 7.61 -0.70
CA GLY A 60 4.62 8.04 0.35
C GLY A 60 4.80 7.01 1.46
N THR A 61 5.88 7.17 2.22
CA THR A 61 6.12 6.46 3.49
C THR A 61 6.09 7.45 4.65
N ASN A 62 6.20 6.95 5.89
CA ASN A 62 6.24 7.80 7.07
C ASN A 62 7.64 8.36 7.39
N GLY A 63 8.66 8.08 6.58
CA GLY A 63 10.00 8.67 6.80
C GLY A 63 11.13 8.14 5.91
N LEU A 64 10.91 7.10 5.11
CA LEU A 64 11.87 6.65 4.10
C LEU A 64 11.61 7.28 2.71
N ASP A 65 12.67 7.43 1.94
CA ASP A 65 12.64 7.88 0.53
C ASP A 65 12.24 6.78 -0.46
N HIS A 66 12.09 5.54 0.02
CA HIS A 66 11.72 4.38 -0.78
C HIS A 66 10.68 3.52 -0.07
N ALA A 67 9.87 2.80 -0.86
CA ALA A 67 8.88 1.86 -0.34
C ALA A 67 9.55 0.55 0.10
N ARG A 68 9.13 0.00 1.25
CA ARG A 68 9.46 -1.36 1.67
C ARG A 68 8.18 -2.17 1.82
N ILE A 69 8.03 -3.19 1.00
CA ILE A 69 6.89 -4.10 1.02
C ILE A 69 7.46 -5.49 1.23
N PHE A 70 6.96 -6.20 2.24
CA PHE A 70 7.42 -7.54 2.54
C PHE A 70 6.66 -8.58 1.71
N GLU A 71 5.34 -8.49 1.68
CA GLU A 71 4.46 -9.46 1.03
C GLU A 71 3.13 -8.82 0.65
N ILE A 72 2.55 -9.28 -0.46
CA ILE A 72 1.17 -8.98 -0.86
C ILE A 72 0.49 -10.32 -1.08
N LYS A 73 -0.62 -10.55 -0.38
CA LYS A 73 -1.47 -11.74 -0.56
C LYS A 73 -2.80 -11.30 -1.16
N CYS A 74 -3.23 -12.05 -2.17
CA CYS A 74 -4.57 -11.97 -2.73
C CYS A 74 -5.15 -13.37 -2.64
N TYR A 75 -6.31 -13.50 -2.01
CA TYR A 75 -7.01 -14.77 -1.77
C TYR A 75 -8.23 -14.88 -2.68
#